data_AF-A0A958WWZ0-F1
#
_entry.id   AF-A0A958WWZ0-F1
#
_cell.length_a   1.000
_cell.length_b   1.000
_cell.length_c   1.000
_cell.angle_alpha   90.00
_cell.angle_beta   90.00
_cell.angle_gamma   90.00
#
_symmetry.space_group_name_H-M   'P 1'
#
loop_
_entity.id
_entity.type
_entity.pdbx_description
1 polymer ?
#
loop_
_entity_poly.entity_id
_entity_poly.type
_entity_poly.pdbx_seq_one_letter_code
_entity_poly.pdbx_strand_id
1 'polypeptide(L)'
;MARINGVNSDYHLKTNGEIKEEPGTPLFMKLFICPYKQPSALEKASGPVCTGTNTACPAPTKTGHAMVELNQANGITLMTDNGNSLNVDQAGNIQLNPNNDLKIKTGFTIKVTGNTVSLESPGGAKVVLQANGNVDIFTKNNAGNVVVHGNLQYTGTLAKI
;
A
#
# COMPACT_ATOMS: atom_id res chain seq x y z
N MET A 1 -7.30 -14.19 -19.68
CA MET A 1 -5.88 -13.98 -20.06
C MET A 1 -5.56 -12.51 -19.79
N ALA A 2 -4.75 -12.24 -18.77
CA ALA A 2 -4.31 -10.88 -18.41
C ALA A 2 -3.11 -10.45 -19.28
N ARG A 3 -2.91 -9.15 -19.43
CA ARG A 3 -1.77 -8.55 -20.14
C ARG A 3 -0.91 -7.76 -19.17
N ILE A 4 0.42 -7.83 -19.31
CA ILE A 4 1.37 -6.94 -18.64
C ILE A 4 1.65 -5.78 -19.60
N ASN A 5 1.47 -4.56 -19.10
CA ASN A 5 1.54 -3.30 -19.83
C ASN A 5 2.45 -2.31 -19.10
N GLY A 6 2.78 -1.20 -19.74
CA GLY A 6 3.54 -0.14 -19.07
C GLY A 6 3.55 1.20 -19.80
N VAL A 7 4.12 2.19 -19.12
CA VAL A 7 4.49 3.51 -19.65
C VAL A 7 5.84 3.93 -19.05
N ASN A 8 6.64 4.68 -19.80
CA ASN A 8 7.96 5.15 -19.38
C ASN A 8 8.10 6.63 -19.77
N SER A 9 8.80 7.43 -18.97
CA SER A 9 9.21 8.78 -19.34
C SER A 9 10.11 8.82 -20.56
N ASP A 10 10.93 7.81 -20.74
CA ASP A 10 12.04 7.82 -21.71
C ASP A 10 11.58 7.45 -23.11
N TYR A 11 10.38 6.87 -23.22
CA TYR A 11 9.85 6.34 -24.46
C TYR A 11 8.39 6.73 -24.65
N HIS A 12 8.08 7.28 -25.81
CA HIS A 12 6.73 7.62 -26.21
C HIS A 12 6.39 7.05 -27.58
N LEU A 13 5.14 6.63 -27.77
CA LEU A 13 4.64 6.25 -29.09
C LEU A 13 4.24 7.51 -29.87
N LYS A 14 4.88 7.74 -31.02
CA LYS A 14 4.50 8.81 -31.94
C LYS A 14 3.17 8.51 -32.63
N THR A 15 2.57 9.55 -33.22
CA THR A 15 1.37 9.45 -34.06
C THR A 15 1.55 8.51 -35.27
N ASN A 16 2.78 8.33 -35.77
CA ASN A 16 3.10 7.39 -36.86
C ASN A 16 3.27 5.93 -36.39
N GLY A 17 3.24 5.67 -35.07
CA GLY A 17 3.42 4.32 -34.49
C GLY A 17 4.87 3.94 -34.19
N GLU A 18 5.84 4.83 -34.36
CA GLU A 18 7.22 4.60 -33.92
C GLU A 18 7.38 4.89 -32.42
N ILE A 19 8.24 4.12 -31.76
CA ILE A 19 8.71 4.45 -30.41
C ILE A 19 9.84 5.48 -30.55
N LYS A 20 9.71 6.62 -29.88
CA LYS A 20 10.74 7.65 -29.80
C LYS A 20 11.31 7.70 -28.39
N GLU A 21 12.63 7.79 -28.31
CA GLU A 21 13.31 8.15 -27.07
C GLU A 21 13.13 9.66 -26.83
N GLU A 22 12.53 10.02 -25.69
CA GLU A 22 12.37 11.39 -25.23
C GLU A 22 12.72 11.42 -23.74
N PRO A 23 13.88 11.97 -23.34
CA PRO A 23 14.26 11.96 -21.93
C PRO A 23 13.26 12.82 -21.12
N GLY A 24 12.52 12.18 -20.22
CA GLY A 24 11.60 12.89 -19.34
C GLY A 24 12.29 13.43 -18.08
N THR A 25 11.82 14.57 -17.58
CA THR A 25 12.19 15.10 -16.27
C THR A 25 10.92 15.43 -15.49
N PRO A 26 10.55 14.65 -14.44
CA PRO A 26 11.30 13.54 -13.83
C PRO A 26 11.24 12.22 -14.63
N LEU A 27 12.25 11.38 -14.46
CA LEU A 27 12.27 10.02 -15.01
C LEU A 27 11.28 9.12 -14.25
N PHE A 28 10.52 8.28 -14.96
CA PHE A 28 9.64 7.30 -14.36
C PHE A 28 9.43 6.06 -15.24
N MET A 29 9.10 4.94 -14.60
CA MET A 29 8.63 3.72 -15.24
C MET A 29 7.40 3.22 -14.50
N LYS A 30 6.34 2.88 -15.24
CA LYS A 30 5.15 2.20 -14.72
C LYS A 30 4.97 0.88 -15.43
N LEU A 31 4.87 -0.20 -14.66
CA LEU A 31 4.50 -1.53 -15.12
C LEU A 31 3.17 -1.91 -14.46
N PHE A 32 2.21 -2.40 -15.21
CA PHE A 32 0.90 -2.74 -14.65
C PHE A 32 0.23 -3.91 -15.35
N ILE A 33 -0.63 -4.59 -14.60
CA ILE A 33 -1.44 -5.71 -15.10
C ILE A 33 -2.82 -5.16 -15.50
N CYS A 34 -3.23 -5.43 -16.74
CA CYS A 34 -4.59 -5.18 -17.20
C CYS A 34 -5.31 -6.53 -17.45
N PRO A 35 -6.27 -6.93 -16.58
CA PRO A 35 -7.01 -8.18 -16.74
C PRO A 35 -7.86 -8.23 -18.02
N TYR A 36 -8.22 -7.07 -18.57
CA TYR A 36 -9.13 -6.90 -19.71
C TYR A 36 -8.42 -6.59 -21.02
N LYS A 37 -7.10 -6.80 -21.07
CA LYS A 37 -6.27 -6.65 -22.28
C LYS A 37 -6.40 -5.29 -22.99
N GLN A 38 -6.64 -4.23 -22.23
CA GLN A 38 -6.70 -2.88 -22.78
C GLN A 38 -5.28 -2.39 -23.12
N PRO A 39 -5.11 -1.58 -24.18
CA PRO A 39 -3.80 -1.10 -24.59
C PRO A 39 -3.21 -0.10 -23.59
N SER A 40 -1.88 0.03 -23.53
CA SER A 40 -1.18 1.12 -22.82
C SER A 40 -0.78 2.26 -23.76
N ALA A 41 -0.24 3.36 -23.20
CA ALA A 41 0.26 4.48 -23.99
C ALA A 41 1.52 4.17 -24.82
N LEU A 42 2.16 3.01 -24.60
CA LEU A 42 3.28 2.53 -25.43
C LEU A 42 2.80 1.67 -26.61
N GLU A 43 1.50 1.38 -26.71
CA GLU A 43 0.91 0.58 -27.77
C GLU A 43 0.08 1.43 -28.72
N LYS A 44 0.04 1.04 -30.00
CA LYS A 44 -0.79 1.74 -30.99
C LYS A 44 -2.27 1.48 -30.71
N ALA A 45 -2.96 2.51 -30.22
CA ALA A 45 -4.38 2.46 -29.90
C ALA A 45 -5.11 3.67 -30.50
N SER A 46 -6.29 3.44 -31.08
CA SER A 46 -7.16 4.48 -31.65
C SER A 46 -8.17 5.03 -30.63
N GLY A 47 -8.03 4.70 -29.35
CA GLY A 47 -8.97 5.02 -28.29
C GLY A 47 -8.30 5.12 -26.91
N PRO A 48 -9.09 5.26 -25.84
CA PRO A 48 -8.57 5.37 -24.49
C PRO A 48 -7.64 4.21 -24.14
N VAL A 49 -6.54 4.51 -23.45
CA VAL A 49 -5.56 3.52 -22.98
C VAL A 49 -5.72 3.29 -21.48
N CYS A 50 -5.43 2.09 -21.03
CA CYS A 50 -5.34 1.78 -19.61
C CYS A 50 -4.04 2.33 -19.04
N THR A 51 -4.12 2.96 -17.86
CA THR A 51 -2.94 3.48 -17.14
C THR A 51 -2.60 2.66 -15.89
N GLY A 52 -3.12 1.44 -15.79
CA GLY A 52 -2.87 0.53 -14.66
C GLY A 52 -3.77 0.71 -13.46
N THR A 53 -4.82 1.53 -13.56
CA THR A 53 -5.84 1.70 -12.52
C THR A 53 -7.23 1.36 -13.03
N ASN A 54 -8.14 0.99 -12.12
CA ASN A 54 -9.53 0.71 -12.48
C ASN A 54 -10.21 1.93 -13.09
N THR A 55 -10.03 3.12 -12.50
CA THR A 55 -10.68 4.35 -12.95
C THR A 55 -10.34 4.66 -14.41
N ALA A 56 -9.06 4.51 -14.78
CA ALA A 56 -8.58 4.79 -16.12
C ALA A 56 -8.69 3.60 -17.09
N CYS A 57 -9.21 2.44 -16.66
CA CYS A 57 -9.38 1.31 -17.57
C CYS A 57 -10.57 1.55 -18.52
N PRO A 58 -10.39 1.41 -19.86
CA PRO A 58 -11.46 1.55 -20.84
C PRO A 58 -12.47 0.40 -20.86
N ALA A 59 -12.15 -0.73 -20.25
CA ALA A 59 -13.02 -1.91 -20.24
C ALA A 59 -14.34 -1.67 -19.47
N PRO A 60 -15.44 -2.36 -19.82
CA PRO A 60 -16.72 -2.23 -19.10
C PRO A 60 -16.63 -2.77 -17.66
N THR A 61 -15.86 -3.84 -17.45
CA THR A 61 -15.49 -4.35 -16.12
C THR A 61 -14.06 -3.94 -15.84
N LYS A 62 -13.76 -3.50 -14.61
CA LYS A 62 -12.50 -2.81 -14.34
C LYS A 62 -11.69 -3.37 -13.19
N THR A 63 -12.12 -4.40 -12.46
CA THR A 63 -11.41 -4.93 -11.29
C THR A 63 -10.18 -5.79 -11.64
N GLY A 64 -9.20 -5.85 -10.74
CA GLY A 64 -8.02 -6.72 -10.79
C GLY A 64 -6.75 -6.07 -11.35
N HIS A 65 -6.71 -4.75 -11.52
CA HIS A 65 -5.48 -4.04 -11.91
C HIS A 65 -4.46 -4.02 -10.77
N ALA A 66 -3.18 -3.98 -11.15
CA ALA A 66 -2.07 -3.74 -10.22
C ALA A 66 -0.98 -2.97 -10.96
N MET A 67 -0.25 -2.11 -10.27
CA MET A 67 0.78 -1.25 -10.83
C MET A 67 2.02 -1.24 -9.94
N VAL A 68 3.19 -1.21 -10.58
CA VAL A 68 4.49 -0.84 -10.03
C VAL A 68 4.90 0.46 -10.70
N GLU A 69 5.21 1.50 -9.93
CA GLU A 69 5.81 2.74 -10.40
C GLU A 69 7.19 2.92 -9.76
N LEU A 70 8.18 3.24 -10.59
CA LEU A 70 9.49 3.70 -10.21
C LEU A 70 9.59 5.15 -10.69
N ASN A 71 9.82 6.10 -9.80
CA ASN A 71 9.80 7.52 -10.11
C ASN A 71 10.99 8.23 -9.45
N GLN A 72 11.75 8.99 -10.23
CA GLN A 72 12.94 9.69 -9.77
C GLN A 72 12.66 10.65 -8.60
N ALA A 73 11.52 11.33 -8.61
CA ALA A 73 11.15 12.30 -7.58
C ALA A 73 10.37 11.65 -6.42
N ASN A 74 9.49 10.70 -6.75
CA ASN A 74 8.51 10.17 -5.79
C ASN A 74 8.90 8.81 -5.17
N GLY A 75 9.91 8.12 -5.71
CA GLY A 75 10.37 6.82 -5.22
C GLY A 75 9.65 5.64 -5.86
N ILE A 76 9.30 4.63 -5.08
CA ILE A 76 8.70 3.36 -5.54
C ILE A 76 7.29 3.25 -5.01
N THR A 77 6.34 2.94 -5.89
CA THR A 77 4.94 2.70 -5.53
C THR A 77 4.48 1.34 -6.06
N LEU A 78 3.97 0.48 -5.18
CA LEU A 78 3.18 -0.69 -5.55
C LEU A 78 1.71 -0.38 -5.24
N MET A 79 0.83 -0.52 -6.20
CA MET A 79 -0.60 -0.21 -6.05
C MET A 79 -1.46 -1.36 -6.57
N THR A 80 -2.51 -1.68 -5.82
CA THR A 80 -3.59 -2.55 -6.27
C THR A 80 -4.83 -1.75 -6.60
N ASP A 81 -5.72 -2.34 -7.38
CA ASP A 81 -6.93 -1.76 -7.92
C ASP A 81 -7.90 -1.09 -6.93
N ASN A 82 -7.80 -1.45 -5.66
CA ASN A 82 -8.60 -0.89 -4.58
C ASN A 82 -7.81 0.09 -3.71
N GLY A 83 -6.94 0.92 -4.31
CA GLY A 83 -6.24 2.01 -3.61
C GLY A 83 -5.19 1.58 -2.58
N ASN A 84 -5.09 0.28 -2.27
CA ASN A 84 -4.04 -0.22 -1.38
C ASN A 84 -2.69 0.02 -2.04
N SER A 85 -1.81 0.75 -1.35
CA SER A 85 -0.46 1.01 -1.83
C SER A 85 0.62 0.77 -0.78
N LEU A 86 1.79 0.38 -1.28
CA LEU A 86 3.07 0.44 -0.57
C LEU A 86 3.91 1.49 -1.28
N ASN A 87 4.38 2.49 -0.56
CA ASN A 87 5.24 3.54 -1.10
C ASN A 87 6.56 3.59 -0.32
N VAL A 88 7.68 3.70 -1.04
CA VAL A 88 8.99 4.00 -0.48
C VAL A 88 9.48 5.28 -1.14
N ASP A 89 9.62 6.36 -0.37
CA ASP A 89 10.03 7.66 -0.91
C ASP A 89 11.56 7.83 -0.94
N GLN A 90 12.02 8.93 -1.56
CA GLN A 90 13.45 9.24 -1.69
C GLN A 90 14.13 9.61 -0.35
N ALA A 91 13.34 9.91 0.69
CA ALA A 91 13.86 10.18 2.03
C ALA A 91 13.99 8.89 2.88
N GLY A 92 13.58 7.73 2.34
CA GLY A 92 13.63 6.44 3.01
C GLY A 92 12.40 6.11 3.85
N ASN A 93 11.33 6.89 3.76
CA ASN A 93 10.08 6.57 4.46
C ASN A 93 9.33 5.44 3.73
N ILE A 94 8.78 4.51 4.51
CA ILE A 94 7.93 3.42 4.01
C ILE A 94 6.50 3.66 4.48
N GLN A 95 5.57 3.79 3.54
CA GLN A 95 4.16 4.03 3.81
C GLN A 95 3.32 2.86 3.30
N LEU A 96 2.53 2.28 4.19
CA LEU A 96 1.51 1.28 3.87
C LEU A 96 0.14 1.97 3.95
N ASN A 97 -0.50 2.15 2.80
CA ASN A 97 -1.78 2.84 2.68
C ASN A 97 -2.85 1.85 2.20
N PRO A 98 -3.33 0.93 3.07
CA PRO A 98 -4.48 0.10 2.75
C PRO A 98 -5.77 0.93 2.72
N ASN A 99 -6.70 0.58 1.86
CA ASN A 99 -8.06 1.17 1.87
C ASN A 99 -8.92 0.68 3.03
N ASN A 100 -8.47 -0.35 3.75
CA ASN A 100 -9.10 -0.91 4.95
C ASN A 100 -8.05 -1.02 6.07
N ASP A 101 -8.34 -1.77 7.12
CA ASP A 101 -7.37 -2.07 8.18
C ASP A 101 -6.02 -2.58 7.62
N LEU A 102 -4.92 -1.96 8.05
CA LEU A 102 -3.60 -2.55 7.86
C LEU A 102 -3.53 -3.86 8.62
N LYS A 103 -3.13 -4.95 7.95
CA LYS A 103 -2.88 -6.25 8.59
C LYS A 103 -1.53 -6.78 8.12
N ILE A 104 -0.51 -6.57 8.92
CA ILE A 104 0.81 -7.17 8.67
C ILE A 104 0.80 -8.55 9.30
N LYS A 105 0.62 -9.60 8.49
CA LYS A 105 0.63 -10.99 8.95
C LYS A 105 2.07 -11.46 9.06
N THR A 106 2.68 -11.18 10.20
CA THR A 106 3.87 -11.90 10.66
C THR A 106 3.41 -12.99 11.63
N GLY A 107 4.32 -13.61 12.37
CA GLY A 107 3.93 -14.32 13.59
C GLY A 107 3.09 -13.46 14.55
N PHE A 108 2.94 -12.15 14.34
CA PHE A 108 2.00 -11.25 15.02
C PHE A 108 1.14 -10.51 13.99
N THR A 109 -0.02 -10.00 14.42
CA THR A 109 -0.86 -9.10 13.64
C THR A 109 -0.67 -7.67 14.15
N ILE A 110 -0.18 -6.77 13.29
CA ILE A 110 -0.23 -5.33 13.54
C ILE A 110 -1.44 -4.77 12.80
N LYS A 111 -2.33 -4.08 13.53
CA LYS A 111 -3.52 -3.43 12.99
C LYS A 111 -3.56 -1.95 13.31
N VAL A 112 -3.68 -1.13 12.27
CA VAL A 112 -3.89 0.32 12.34
C VAL A 112 -5.26 0.63 11.75
N THR A 113 -6.14 1.23 12.55
CA THR A 113 -7.51 1.59 12.16
C THR A 113 -7.82 3.00 12.67
N GLY A 114 -7.98 3.96 11.75
CA GLY A 114 -8.08 5.37 12.12
C GLY A 114 -6.89 5.80 12.98
N ASN A 115 -7.16 6.27 14.20
CA ASN A 115 -6.15 6.71 15.17
C ASN A 115 -5.80 5.66 16.23
N THR A 116 -6.12 4.39 15.98
CA THR A 116 -5.84 3.27 16.91
C THR A 116 -4.77 2.36 16.32
N VAL A 117 -3.78 1.97 17.14
CA VAL A 117 -2.75 1.00 16.79
C VAL A 117 -2.88 -0.21 17.72
N SER A 118 -2.85 -1.42 17.16
CA SER A 118 -2.87 -2.65 17.93
C SER A 118 -1.85 -3.67 17.45
N LEU A 119 -1.27 -4.40 18.40
CA LEU A 119 -0.39 -5.54 18.17
C LEU A 119 -1.01 -6.75 18.85
N GLU A 120 -1.25 -7.82 18.09
CA GLU A 120 -1.88 -9.06 18.57
C GLU A 120 -0.98 -10.26 18.27
N SER A 121 -0.73 -11.08 19.29
CA SER A 121 0.00 -12.33 19.15
C SER A 121 -0.94 -13.49 18.77
N PRO A 122 -0.44 -14.58 18.16
CA PRO A 122 -1.25 -15.75 17.83
C PRO A 122 -1.80 -16.44 19.08
N GLY A 123 -1.13 -16.24 20.21
CA GLY A 123 -1.56 -16.73 21.52
C GLY A 123 -2.70 -15.92 22.14
N GLY A 124 -3.18 -14.85 21.49
CA GLY A 124 -4.30 -14.03 21.97
C GLY A 124 -3.91 -12.93 22.97
N ALA A 125 -2.62 -12.63 23.13
CA ALA A 125 -2.19 -11.43 23.85
C ALA A 125 -2.26 -10.21 22.92
N LYS A 126 -2.68 -9.06 23.44
CA LYS A 126 -2.93 -7.87 22.63
C LYS A 126 -2.52 -6.59 23.36
N VAL A 127 -1.90 -5.65 22.65
CA VAL A 127 -1.68 -4.27 23.12
C VAL A 127 -2.41 -3.32 22.18
N VAL A 128 -3.14 -2.35 22.71
CA VAL A 128 -3.91 -1.36 21.94
C VAL A 128 -3.59 0.04 22.43
N LEU A 129 -3.06 0.89 21.55
CA LEU A 129 -3.01 2.33 21.74
C LEU A 129 -4.26 2.95 21.11
N GLN A 130 -5.11 3.56 21.93
CA GLN A 130 -6.36 4.19 21.51
C GLN A 130 -6.14 5.65 21.10
N ALA A 131 -7.09 6.19 20.33
CA ALA A 131 -7.07 7.58 19.86
C ALA A 131 -7.11 8.63 20.99
N ASN A 132 -7.62 8.27 22.16
CA ASN A 132 -7.68 9.14 23.35
C ASN A 132 -6.39 9.08 24.20
N GLY A 133 -5.37 8.36 23.74
CA GLY A 133 -4.10 8.19 24.46
C GLY A 133 -4.08 7.01 25.46
N ASN A 134 -5.19 6.30 25.65
CA ASN A 134 -5.21 5.12 26.50
C ASN A 134 -4.40 3.96 25.89
N VAL A 135 -3.79 3.16 26.76
CA VAL A 135 -3.10 1.93 26.38
C VAL A 135 -3.76 0.76 27.11
N ASP A 136 -4.38 -0.14 26.35
CA ASP A 136 -4.92 -1.39 26.88
C ASP A 136 -3.96 -2.54 26.64
N ILE A 137 -3.76 -3.38 27.65
CA ILE A 137 -2.96 -4.60 27.58
C ILE A 137 -3.85 -5.78 27.97
N PHE A 138 -4.04 -6.70 27.03
CA PHE A 138 -4.80 -7.93 27.21
C PHE A 138 -3.86 -9.13 27.18
N THR A 139 -4.01 -10.03 28.13
CA THR A 139 -3.31 -11.32 28.12
C THR A 139 -4.25 -12.42 27.61
N LYS A 140 -3.70 -13.56 27.18
CA LYS A 140 -4.49 -14.69 26.70
C LYS A 140 -5.57 -15.05 27.70
N ASN A 141 -6.84 -14.93 27.32
CA ASN A 141 -8.01 -15.22 28.15
C ASN A 141 -7.99 -14.52 29.52
N ASN A 142 -7.35 -13.34 29.64
CA ASN A 142 -7.11 -12.64 30.91
C ASN A 142 -6.37 -13.49 31.97
N ALA A 143 -5.66 -14.53 31.55
CA ALA A 143 -4.98 -15.49 32.43
C ALA A 143 -3.45 -15.48 32.28
N GLY A 144 -2.91 -14.66 31.38
CA GLY A 144 -1.46 -14.49 31.24
C GLY A 144 -0.90 -13.38 32.13
N ASN A 145 0.43 -13.28 32.17
CA ASN A 145 1.14 -12.27 32.96
C ASN A 145 1.59 -11.10 32.07
N VAL A 146 1.56 -9.89 32.64
CA VAL A 146 2.30 -8.75 32.12
C VAL A 146 3.56 -8.61 32.97
N VAL A 147 4.72 -8.91 32.39
CA VAL A 147 6.00 -8.82 33.08
C VAL A 147 6.73 -7.57 32.58
N VAL A 148 7.04 -6.66 33.50
CA VAL A 148 7.84 -5.45 33.22
C VAL A 148 9.25 -5.68 33.76
N HIS A 149 10.23 -5.76 32.87
CA HIS A 149 11.64 -5.83 33.24
C HIS A 149 12.19 -4.40 33.39
N GLY A 150 12.15 -3.86 34.61
CA GLY A 150 12.63 -2.51 34.93
C GLY A 150 11.76 -1.81 35.99
N ASN A 151 11.98 -0.52 36.18
CA ASN A 151 11.17 0.29 37.10
C ASN A 151 9.89 0.76 36.39
N LEU A 152 8.74 0.54 37.03
CA LEU A 152 7.48 1.16 36.63
C LEU A 152 7.25 2.40 37.49
N GLN A 153 7.23 3.57 36.85
CA GLN A 153 6.75 4.81 37.47
C GLN A 153 5.33 5.07 36.97
N TYR A 154 4.40 5.25 37.89
CA TYR A 154 3.01 5.52 37.58
C TYR A 154 2.54 6.76 38.35
N THR A 155 1.84 7.65 37.65
CA THR A 155 1.22 8.85 38.22
C THR A 155 -0.29 8.76 38.00
N GLY A 156 -1.05 8.65 39.09
CA GLY A 156 -2.51 8.51 39.04
C GLY A 156 -3.06 7.62 40.15
N THR A 157 -4.28 7.13 39.98
CA THR A 157 -4.92 6.17 40.90
C THR A 157 -5.01 4.79 40.27
N LEU A 158 -4.41 3.79 40.91
CA LEU A 158 -4.60 2.39 40.54
C LEU A 158 -5.99 1.95 40.98
N ALA A 159 -6.91 1.77 40.03
CA ALA A 159 -8.18 1.10 40.29
C ALA A 159 -7.93 -0.41 40.42
N LYS A 160 -8.47 -1.03 41.48
CA LYS A 160 -8.50 -2.48 41.60
C LYS A 160 -9.53 -3.01 40.61
N ILE A 161 -9.07 -3.76 39.61
CA ILE A 161 -9.90 -4.45 38.62
C ILE A 161 -10.28 -5.82 39.18
#